data_AF-A0A954EFZ5-F1
#
_entry.id   AF-A0A954EFZ5-F1
#
_cell.length_a   1.000
_cell.length_b   1.000
_cell.length_c   1.000
_cell.angle_alpha   90.00
_cell.angle_beta   90.00
_cell.angle_gamma   90.00
#
_symmetry.space_group_name_H-M   'P 1'
#
loop_
_entity.id
_entity.type
_entity.pdbx_description
1 polymer ?
#
loop_
_entity_poly.entity_id
_entity_poly.type
_entity_poly.pdbx_seq_one_letter_code
_entity_poly.pdbx_strand_id
1 'polypeptide(L)'
;MSMKSILILLAAGLALIPGAVHAEDASQQQPASHSSAVPSFRRDVMPVFFRAGCNAGTCHGSARGKDGYMLSLFGFDPAGDYRRTVEEIPGRRVNVALPQESLLLLKATGAVPHTGGKRFERESELAQTLTAWIEAGAPDDVGSVPDVADIAVSEPSLVFEQTGQTQDIRVTATYTDGSTRDVTSLSLFGTNNPSVAEIDPNGRVTSKGPGDTTVFARFSRFTVGAEVIGLPPSEGFVWPNPPENNFIDRLVYERLHKLRIAPSEICDDETFLRRITLDLAARPPTVQEYEEFMADPSEDKRARKIDELLASEDFTDYMTALWGELCRINSQDYTGRADSHKPANAFYSWIRDQVEEDRPFDEVVADMATAVG
;
A
#
# COMPACT_ATOMS: atom_id res chain seq x y z
N MET A 1 -12.11 -17.59 10.45
CA MET A 1 -12.52 -16.36 11.18
C MET A 1 -13.93 -16.04 10.74
N SER A 2 -14.84 -15.72 11.65
CA SER A 2 -16.26 -15.55 11.33
C SER A 2 -16.58 -14.21 10.65
N MET A 3 -17.65 -14.11 9.86
CA MET A 3 -18.03 -12.87 9.18
C MET A 3 -18.35 -11.73 10.15
N LYS A 4 -18.92 -12.05 11.33
CA LYS A 4 -19.13 -11.06 12.40
C LYS A 4 -17.82 -10.70 13.12
N SER A 5 -16.81 -11.59 13.14
CA SER A 5 -15.55 -11.39 13.87
C SER A 5 -14.49 -10.57 13.13
N ILE A 6 -14.62 -10.35 11.82
CA ILE A 6 -13.57 -9.70 11.02
C ILE A 6 -13.47 -8.19 11.26
N LEU A 7 -14.55 -7.54 11.69
CA LEU A 7 -14.51 -6.10 11.98
C LEU A 7 -14.01 -5.75 13.39
N ILE A 8 -13.87 -6.71 14.31
CA ILE A 8 -13.09 -6.48 15.55
C ILE A 8 -11.58 -6.30 15.21
N LEU A 9 -11.14 -6.76 14.03
CA LEU A 9 -9.75 -6.73 13.58
C LEU A 9 -9.45 -5.74 12.43
N LEU A 10 -10.44 -5.02 11.91
CA LEU A 10 -10.21 -4.03 10.83
C LEU A 10 -9.49 -2.74 11.29
N ALA A 11 -9.05 -2.69 12.55
CA ALA A 11 -8.07 -1.72 13.07
C ALA A 11 -6.65 -2.29 13.29
N ALA A 12 -6.37 -3.56 12.98
CA ALA A 12 -5.06 -4.16 13.19
C ALA A 12 -4.59 -4.94 11.95
N GLY A 13 -3.92 -4.23 11.05
CA GLY A 13 -3.10 -4.85 10.00
C GLY A 13 -1.88 -5.52 10.64
N LEU A 14 -2.00 -6.80 10.96
CA LEU A 14 -0.91 -7.62 11.48
C LEU A 14 0.04 -7.96 10.32
N ALA A 15 1.21 -7.34 10.30
CA ALA A 15 2.32 -7.77 9.45
C ALA A 15 2.89 -9.09 9.98
N LEU A 16 2.67 -10.18 9.24
CA LEU A 16 3.38 -11.44 9.45
C LEU A 16 4.83 -11.25 8.99
N ILE A 17 5.77 -11.23 9.94
CA ILE A 17 7.22 -11.23 9.71
C ILE A 17 7.67 -12.68 9.47
N PRO A 18 8.21 -13.06 8.30
CA PRO A 18 9.00 -14.28 8.19
C PRO A 18 10.37 -14.05 8.83
N GLY A 19 10.83 -15.06 9.57
CA GLY A 19 12.03 -15.01 10.41
C GLY A 19 13.27 -14.45 9.71
N ALA A 20 13.96 -13.57 10.43
CA ALA A 20 15.26 -13.04 10.07
C ALA A 20 16.27 -14.19 9.91
N VAL A 21 16.80 -14.35 8.70
CA VAL A 21 18.06 -15.06 8.50
C VAL A 21 19.16 -14.04 8.72
N HIS A 22 19.95 -14.23 9.78
CA HIS A 22 21.12 -13.41 10.06
C HIS A 22 22.07 -13.44 8.85
N ALA A 23 22.19 -12.32 8.14
CA ALA A 23 23.31 -12.07 7.25
C ALA A 23 24.48 -11.55 8.10
N GLU A 24 25.56 -12.32 8.15
CA GLU A 24 26.80 -11.93 8.80
C GLU A 24 27.42 -10.71 8.11
N ASP A 25 28.05 -9.89 8.95
CA ASP A 25 28.74 -8.64 8.66
C ASP A 25 29.85 -8.84 7.62
N ALA A 26 29.63 -8.30 6.42
CA ALA A 26 30.68 -8.10 5.42
C ALA A 26 30.75 -6.60 5.10
N SER A 27 31.22 -5.83 6.07
CA SER A 27 31.72 -4.47 5.88
C SER A 27 32.98 -4.45 5.00
N GLN A 28 32.77 -4.49 3.68
CA GLN A 28 33.71 -3.95 2.71
C GLN A 28 32.96 -3.05 1.73
N GLN A 29 32.99 -1.75 2.03
CA GLN A 29 32.66 -0.70 1.07
C GLN A 29 33.61 -0.81 -0.13
N GLN A 30 33.13 -1.34 -1.25
CA GLN A 30 33.70 -1.03 -2.55
C GLN A 30 33.12 0.30 -3.02
N PRO A 31 33.95 1.29 -3.39
CA PRO A 31 33.46 2.49 -4.06
C PRO A 31 32.76 2.08 -5.36
N ALA A 32 31.67 2.76 -5.71
CA ALA A 32 30.93 2.54 -6.95
C ALA A 32 31.88 2.66 -8.15
N SER A 33 32.41 1.52 -8.62
CA SER A 33 33.07 1.43 -9.90
C SER A 33 31.98 1.52 -10.95
N HIS A 34 31.95 2.59 -11.75
CA HIS A 34 31.18 2.64 -12.97
C HIS A 34 31.59 1.46 -13.86
N SER A 35 30.84 0.37 -13.78
CA SER A 35 30.94 -0.73 -14.71
C SER A 35 30.57 -0.19 -16.09
N SER A 36 31.49 -0.30 -17.05
CA SER A 36 31.32 0.04 -18.46
C SER A 36 30.35 -0.90 -19.21
N ALA A 37 29.38 -1.49 -18.50
CA ALA A 37 28.42 -2.42 -19.08
C ALA A 37 27.26 -1.64 -19.70
N VAL A 38 26.85 -2.05 -20.90
CA VAL A 38 25.67 -1.52 -21.58
C VAL A 38 24.44 -1.75 -20.69
N PRO A 39 23.62 -0.73 -20.40
CA PRO A 39 22.42 -0.90 -19.58
C PRO A 39 21.45 -1.91 -20.21
N SER A 40 20.87 -2.75 -19.36
CA SER A 40 19.85 -3.75 -19.70
C SER A 40 18.49 -3.07 -19.93
N PHE A 41 17.76 -3.50 -20.96
CA PHE A 41 16.40 -2.97 -21.15
C PHE A 41 15.48 -3.36 -19.98
N ARG A 42 15.48 -4.64 -19.60
CA ARG A 42 14.65 -5.18 -18.51
C ARG A 42 15.11 -4.72 -17.12
N ARG A 43 16.42 -4.67 -16.84
CA ARG A 43 16.94 -4.39 -15.49
C ARG A 43 17.26 -2.94 -15.20
N ASP A 44 17.41 -2.09 -16.23
CA ASP A 44 17.80 -0.68 -16.06
C ASP A 44 16.78 0.27 -16.68
N VAL A 45 16.46 0.11 -17.97
CA VAL A 45 15.59 1.04 -18.71
C VAL A 45 14.13 0.97 -18.26
N MET A 46 13.57 -0.23 -18.14
CA MET A 46 12.19 -0.41 -17.68
C MET A 46 11.98 0.11 -16.24
N PRO A 47 12.89 -0.14 -15.28
CA PRO A 47 12.84 0.53 -13.98
C PRO A 47 12.90 2.06 -14.04
N VAL A 48 13.64 2.66 -14.99
CA VAL A 48 13.56 4.11 -15.21
C VAL A 48 12.14 4.53 -15.59
N PHE A 49 11.48 3.82 -16.51
CA PHE A 49 10.08 4.11 -16.88
C PHE A 49 9.13 3.97 -15.69
N PHE A 50 9.36 2.97 -14.85
CA PHE A 50 8.59 2.73 -13.63
C PHE A 50 8.78 3.87 -12.61
N ARG A 51 10.02 4.16 -12.22
CA ARG A 51 10.35 5.24 -11.26
C ARG A 51 9.87 6.60 -11.74
N ALA A 52 10.05 6.86 -13.03
CA ALA A 52 9.60 8.09 -13.66
C ALA A 52 8.08 8.12 -13.87
N GLY A 53 7.32 7.06 -13.57
CA GLY A 53 5.86 6.98 -13.73
C GLY A 53 5.38 6.98 -15.19
N CYS A 54 6.27 6.73 -16.16
CA CYS A 54 5.92 6.69 -17.59
C CYS A 54 4.96 5.54 -17.91
N ASN A 55 5.16 4.38 -17.28
CA ASN A 55 4.33 3.18 -17.46
C ASN A 55 3.20 3.05 -16.40
N ALA A 56 2.84 4.16 -15.73
CA ALA A 56 1.71 4.19 -14.82
C ALA A 56 0.37 4.25 -15.58
N GLY A 57 -0.71 3.80 -14.93
CA GLY A 57 -2.07 3.77 -15.51
C GLY A 57 -2.65 5.14 -15.90
N THR A 58 -2.10 6.23 -15.37
CA THR A 58 -2.46 7.60 -15.74
C THR A 58 -1.73 8.11 -16.99
N CYS A 59 -0.68 7.41 -17.43
CA CYS A 59 0.21 7.79 -18.53
C CYS A 59 0.24 6.70 -19.63
N HIS A 60 1.43 6.34 -20.14
CA HIS A 60 1.57 5.35 -21.22
C HIS A 60 1.19 3.93 -20.78
N GLY A 61 1.13 3.66 -19.48
CA GLY A 61 0.62 2.39 -18.92
C GLY A 61 -0.91 2.29 -18.85
N SER A 62 -1.64 3.31 -19.29
CA SER A 62 -3.10 3.24 -19.38
C SER A 62 -3.55 2.19 -20.42
N ALA A 63 -4.77 1.67 -20.28
CA ALA A 63 -5.32 0.65 -21.19
C ALA A 63 -5.34 1.07 -22.67
N ARG A 64 -5.28 2.38 -22.98
CA ARG A 64 -5.22 2.92 -24.35
C ARG A 64 -3.86 3.54 -24.71
N GLY A 65 -2.89 3.53 -23.79
CA GLY A 65 -1.66 4.31 -23.92
C GLY A 65 -1.91 5.82 -24.00
N LYS A 66 -0.90 6.58 -24.45
CA LYS A 66 -1.02 8.02 -24.75
C LYS A 66 -0.33 8.33 -26.07
N ASP A 67 -1.02 9.06 -26.94
CA ASP A 67 -0.51 9.53 -28.23
C ASP A 67 0.17 8.44 -29.08
N GLY A 68 -0.44 7.25 -29.10
CA GLY A 68 0.08 6.10 -29.83
C GLY A 68 1.32 5.46 -29.23
N TYR A 69 1.72 5.78 -27.99
CA TYR A 69 2.74 5.06 -27.24
C TYR A 69 2.10 4.38 -26.02
N MET A 70 2.12 3.06 -26.04
CA MET A 70 1.50 2.20 -25.04
C MET A 70 2.57 1.35 -24.37
N LEU A 71 2.78 1.58 -23.09
CA LEU A 71 3.59 0.71 -22.25
C LEU A 71 2.66 -0.24 -21.50
N SER A 72 3.17 -1.39 -21.11
CA SER A 72 2.49 -2.28 -20.20
C SER A 72 2.40 -1.64 -18.81
N LEU A 73 1.30 -1.90 -18.09
CA LEU A 73 1.10 -1.33 -16.77
C LEU A 73 2.21 -1.80 -15.83
N PHE A 74 3.00 -0.87 -15.32
CA PHE A 74 4.15 -1.12 -14.45
C PHE A 74 5.22 -2.08 -15.01
N GLY A 75 5.28 -2.25 -16.35
CA GLY A 75 6.31 -3.09 -16.98
C GLY A 75 5.99 -4.60 -17.01
N PHE A 76 4.70 -4.97 -16.96
CA PHE A 76 4.23 -6.36 -16.98
C PHE A 76 4.55 -7.14 -18.27
N ASP A 77 4.78 -6.47 -19.40
CA ASP A 77 5.16 -7.10 -20.68
C ASP A 77 6.44 -6.46 -21.24
N PRO A 78 7.62 -6.90 -20.76
CA PRO A 78 8.90 -6.36 -21.20
C PRO A 78 9.16 -6.47 -22.70
N ALA A 79 8.81 -7.60 -23.32
CA ALA A 79 9.03 -7.82 -24.74
C ALA A 79 8.14 -6.90 -25.59
N GLY A 80 6.88 -6.72 -25.18
CA GLY A 80 5.99 -5.76 -25.81
C GLY A 80 6.43 -4.32 -25.60
N ASP A 81 6.93 -3.98 -24.41
CA ASP A 81 7.47 -2.65 -24.11
C ASP A 81 8.66 -2.32 -24.98
N TYR A 82 9.63 -3.23 -25.13
CA TYR A 82 10.78 -3.04 -26.03
C TYR A 82 10.34 -2.74 -27.46
N ARG A 83 9.47 -3.58 -28.03
CA ARG A 83 8.95 -3.42 -29.39
C ARG A 83 8.28 -2.05 -29.58
N ARG A 84 7.45 -1.63 -28.63
CA ARG A 84 6.73 -0.34 -28.70
C ARG A 84 7.65 0.85 -28.47
N THR A 85 8.70 0.70 -27.67
CA THR A 85 9.68 1.75 -27.43
C THR A 85 10.64 1.93 -28.61
N VAL A 86 11.14 0.84 -29.19
CA VAL A 86 12.26 0.85 -30.14
C VAL A 86 11.83 0.54 -31.58
N GLU A 87 11.00 -0.49 -31.79
CA GLU A 87 10.78 -1.10 -33.10
C GLU A 87 9.56 -0.55 -33.86
N GLU A 88 8.51 -0.14 -33.16
CA GLU A 88 7.23 0.24 -33.79
C GLU A 88 7.33 1.55 -34.60
N ILE A 89 8.11 2.53 -34.12
CA ILE A 89 8.38 3.78 -34.85
C ILE A 89 9.88 4.11 -34.76
N PRO A 90 10.73 3.41 -35.54
CA PRO A 90 12.18 3.54 -35.46
C PRO A 90 12.66 4.97 -35.72
N GLY A 91 13.69 5.41 -34.99
CA GLY A 91 14.30 6.73 -35.15
C GLY A 91 13.52 7.90 -34.54
N ARG A 92 12.22 7.72 -34.22
CA ARG A 92 11.38 8.79 -33.65
C ARG A 92 11.40 8.78 -32.12
N ARG A 93 11.07 7.65 -31.49
CA ARG A 93 11.05 7.53 -30.02
C ARG A 93 12.47 7.39 -29.47
N VAL A 94 13.23 6.51 -30.10
CA VAL A 94 14.65 6.26 -29.87
C VAL A 94 15.40 6.58 -31.16
N ASN A 95 16.34 7.53 -31.08
CA ASN A 95 17.21 7.92 -32.18
C ASN A 95 18.65 7.51 -31.84
N VAL A 96 19.09 6.36 -32.33
CA VAL A 96 20.45 5.85 -32.06
C VAL A 96 21.55 6.63 -32.79
N ALA A 97 21.20 7.37 -33.86
CA ALA A 97 22.16 8.19 -34.59
C ALA A 97 22.46 9.52 -33.87
N LEU A 98 21.43 10.11 -33.24
CA LEU A 98 21.53 11.30 -32.39
C LEU A 98 20.80 11.02 -31.07
N PRO A 99 21.44 10.31 -30.12
CA PRO A 99 20.80 9.89 -28.86
C PRO A 99 20.09 11.01 -28.12
N GLN A 100 20.74 12.19 -28.04
CA GLN A 100 20.22 13.38 -27.39
C GLN A 100 18.96 13.97 -28.05
N GLU A 101 18.67 13.61 -29.31
CA GLU A 101 17.46 14.02 -30.03
C GLU A 101 16.32 12.99 -29.92
N SER A 102 16.52 11.89 -29.19
CA SER A 102 15.47 10.90 -28.94
C SER A 102 14.28 11.57 -28.24
N LEU A 103 13.08 11.50 -28.82
CA LEU A 103 11.88 12.08 -28.20
C LEU A 103 11.62 11.51 -26.81
N LEU A 104 12.03 10.26 -26.55
CA LEU A 104 12.00 9.64 -25.22
C LEU A 104 12.73 10.50 -24.18
N LEU A 105 13.97 10.91 -24.48
CA LEU A 105 14.78 11.75 -23.59
C LEU A 105 14.28 13.20 -23.56
N LEU A 106 13.99 13.78 -24.73
CA LEU A 106 13.56 15.18 -24.83
C LEU A 106 12.25 15.43 -24.07
N LYS A 107 11.28 14.52 -24.17
CA LYS A 107 10.00 14.64 -23.43
C LYS A 107 10.18 14.38 -21.94
N ALA A 108 10.98 13.37 -21.57
CA ALA A 108 11.17 13.03 -20.16
C ALA A 108 11.94 14.11 -19.38
N THR A 109 12.90 14.79 -20.02
CA THR A 109 13.67 15.90 -19.44
C THR A 109 13.00 17.27 -19.56
N GLY A 110 11.87 17.35 -20.28
CA GLY A 110 11.13 18.60 -20.49
C GLY A 110 11.76 19.55 -21.52
N ALA A 111 12.70 19.08 -22.34
CA ALA A 111 13.29 19.86 -23.43
C ALA A 111 12.30 20.12 -24.58
N VAL A 112 11.27 19.28 -24.72
CA VAL A 112 10.12 19.53 -25.60
C VAL A 112 8.80 19.36 -24.85
N PRO A 113 7.71 20.04 -25.27
CA PRO A 113 6.41 19.91 -24.62
C PRO A 113 5.91 18.47 -24.56
N HIS A 114 5.39 18.09 -23.38
CA HIS A 114 4.85 16.77 -23.11
C HIS A 114 3.72 16.88 -22.09
N THR A 115 2.56 16.29 -22.39
CA THR A 115 1.39 16.30 -21.50
C THR A 115 1.68 15.71 -20.12
N GLY A 116 2.55 14.69 -20.03
CA GLY A 116 2.99 14.10 -18.75
C GLY A 116 3.97 14.96 -17.94
N GLY A 117 4.34 16.14 -18.45
CA GLY A 117 5.31 17.04 -17.87
C GLY A 117 6.75 16.52 -17.93
N LYS A 118 7.65 17.29 -17.31
CA LYS A 118 9.03 16.87 -17.01
C LYS A 118 9.00 15.75 -15.96
N ARG A 119 9.74 14.67 -16.19
CA ARG A 119 9.79 13.49 -15.31
C ARG A 119 11.08 13.41 -14.49
N PHE A 120 12.20 13.87 -15.02
CA PHE A 120 13.48 13.95 -14.31
C PHE A 120 14.41 15.01 -14.92
N GLU A 121 15.45 15.39 -14.18
CA GLU A 121 16.50 16.32 -14.63
C GLU A 121 17.37 15.69 -15.72
N ARG A 122 17.92 16.52 -16.62
CA ARG A 122 18.77 16.05 -17.72
C ARG A 122 20.07 15.42 -17.21
N GLU A 123 20.56 15.91 -16.07
CA GLU A 123 21.79 15.47 -15.42
C GLU A 123 21.57 14.29 -14.46
N SER A 124 20.32 13.83 -14.29
CA SER A 124 19.99 12.74 -13.36
C SER A 124 20.53 11.37 -13.81
N GLU A 125 20.74 10.46 -12.87
CA GLU A 125 21.13 9.07 -13.15
C GLU A 125 20.14 8.36 -14.09
N LEU A 126 18.85 8.71 -14.02
CA LEU A 126 17.80 8.16 -14.89
C LEU A 126 18.03 8.59 -16.35
N ALA A 127 18.33 9.86 -16.58
CA ALA A 127 18.64 10.38 -17.91
C ALA A 127 19.95 9.78 -18.46
N GLN A 128 20.97 9.63 -17.59
CA GLN A 128 22.24 9.00 -17.95
C GLN A 128 22.05 7.53 -18.35
N THR A 129 21.24 6.77 -17.61
CA THR A 129 20.92 5.36 -17.91
C THR A 129 20.27 5.22 -19.28
N LEU A 130 19.25 6.03 -19.58
CA LEU A 130 18.59 6.02 -20.88
C LEU A 130 19.54 6.46 -22.00
N THR A 131 20.37 7.47 -21.76
CA THR A 131 21.34 7.97 -22.75
C THR A 131 22.36 6.89 -23.09
N ALA A 132 22.97 6.26 -22.07
CA ALA A 132 23.95 5.20 -22.26
C ALA A 132 23.37 3.99 -23.00
N TRP A 133 22.11 3.62 -22.70
CA TRP A 133 21.41 2.56 -23.43
C TRP A 133 21.18 2.91 -24.90
N ILE A 134 20.75 4.14 -25.20
CA ILE A 134 20.51 4.60 -26.58
C ILE A 134 21.83 4.72 -27.35
N GLU A 135 22.89 5.24 -26.73
CA GLU A 135 24.24 5.35 -27.31
C GLU A 135 24.83 3.97 -27.65
N ALA A 136 24.48 2.94 -26.87
CA ALA A 136 24.84 1.55 -27.17
C ALA A 136 23.99 0.90 -28.29
N GLY A 137 23.12 1.66 -28.94
CA GLY A 137 22.24 1.19 -30.00
C GLY A 137 20.87 0.69 -29.53
N ALA A 138 20.48 1.00 -28.29
CA ALA A 138 19.24 0.56 -27.66
C ALA A 138 18.97 -0.96 -27.76
N PRO A 139 19.95 -1.82 -27.41
CA PRO A 139 19.80 -3.26 -27.56
C PRO A 139 18.68 -3.79 -26.64
N ASP A 140 17.99 -4.84 -27.09
CA ASP A 140 17.24 -5.70 -26.18
C ASP A 140 18.21 -6.62 -25.43
N ASP A 141 17.78 -7.16 -24.28
CA ASP A 141 18.58 -8.14 -23.56
C ASP A 141 18.68 -9.46 -24.32
N VAL A 142 19.86 -10.09 -24.26
CA VAL A 142 20.11 -11.39 -24.87
C VAL A 142 19.96 -12.50 -23.83
N GLY A 143 19.25 -13.56 -24.20
CA GLY A 143 19.08 -14.74 -23.34
C GLY A 143 18.01 -14.56 -22.25
N SER A 144 18.09 -15.38 -21.21
CA SER A 144 17.18 -15.27 -20.05
C SER A 144 17.70 -14.20 -19.11
N VAL A 145 16.87 -13.19 -18.85
CA VAL A 145 17.13 -12.17 -17.83
C VAL A 145 16.40 -12.59 -16.55
N PRO A 146 17.11 -12.72 -15.41
CA PRO A 146 16.48 -13.03 -14.14
C PRO A 146 15.42 -11.98 -13.75
N ASP A 147 14.21 -12.44 -13.47
CA ASP A 147 13.16 -11.59 -12.90
C ASP A 147 13.45 -11.27 -11.43
N VAL A 148 12.82 -10.21 -10.92
CA VAL A 148 12.84 -9.87 -9.50
C VAL A 148 12.00 -10.89 -8.74
N ALA A 149 12.60 -11.54 -7.74
CA ALA A 149 11.95 -12.49 -6.85
C ALA A 149 11.41 -11.82 -5.58
N ASP A 150 12.14 -10.84 -5.04
CA ASP A 150 11.75 -10.07 -3.85
C ASP A 150 12.51 -8.73 -3.77
N ILE A 151 12.07 -7.82 -2.90
CA ILE A 151 12.84 -6.63 -2.50
C ILE A 151 12.82 -6.46 -0.99
N ALA A 152 13.83 -5.80 -0.42
CA ALA A 152 13.90 -5.50 1.01
C ALA A 152 14.41 -4.06 1.25
N VAL A 153 13.89 -3.42 2.29
CA VAL A 153 14.46 -2.18 2.85
C VAL A 153 15.53 -2.52 3.88
N SER A 154 16.59 -1.71 3.95
CA SER A 154 17.68 -1.91 4.93
C SER A 154 17.23 -1.75 6.38
N GLU A 155 16.24 -0.88 6.63
CA GLU A 155 15.71 -0.59 7.96
C GLU A 155 14.18 -0.74 7.94
N PRO A 156 13.61 -1.87 8.40
CA PRO A 156 12.16 -2.08 8.40
C PRO A 156 11.42 -1.28 9.49
N SER A 157 12.14 -0.74 10.47
CA SER A 157 11.58 0.10 11.55
C SER A 157 12.53 1.24 11.90
N LEU A 158 12.03 2.46 11.86
CA LEU A 158 12.73 3.69 12.20
C LEU A 158 12.02 4.37 13.37
N VAL A 159 12.76 4.75 14.40
CA VAL A 159 12.23 5.50 15.54
C VAL A 159 13.02 6.78 15.68
N PHE A 160 12.35 7.92 15.58
CA PHE A 160 12.92 9.25 15.72
C PHE A 160 12.45 9.88 17.02
N GLU A 161 13.39 10.31 17.85
CA GLU A 161 13.09 11.00 19.11
C GLU A 161 12.81 12.48 18.91
N GLN A 162 13.26 13.06 17.80
CA GLN A 162 13.15 14.49 17.52
C GLN A 162 12.70 14.74 16.07
N THR A 163 11.82 15.73 15.90
CA THR A 163 11.45 16.24 14.58
C THR A 163 12.69 16.76 13.84
N GLY A 164 12.78 16.46 12.54
CA GLY A 164 13.90 16.85 11.68
C GLY A 164 15.06 15.86 11.65
N GLN A 165 15.07 14.82 12.50
CA GLN A 165 16.02 13.73 12.36
C GLN A 165 15.81 13.01 11.02
N THR A 166 16.93 12.58 10.42
CA THR A 166 16.91 11.90 9.11
C THR A 166 17.65 10.57 9.18
N GLN A 167 17.19 9.58 8.43
CA GLN A 167 17.87 8.31 8.21
C GLN A 167 17.78 7.94 6.73
N ASP A 168 18.89 7.51 6.14
CA ASP A 168 18.88 6.95 4.79
C ASP A 168 18.52 5.46 4.83
N ILE A 169 17.62 5.04 3.95
CA ILE A 169 17.30 3.63 3.72
C ILE A 169 17.73 3.20 2.32
N ARG A 170 18.16 1.95 2.19
CA ARG A 170 18.46 1.32 0.90
C ARG A 170 17.41 0.30 0.55
N VAL A 171 17.21 0.09 -0.75
CA VAL A 171 16.33 -0.95 -1.29
C VAL A 171 17.19 -1.94 -2.05
N THR A 172 17.15 -3.20 -1.63
CA THR A 172 17.87 -4.29 -2.30
C THR A 172 16.86 -5.22 -2.97
N ALA A 173 17.06 -5.50 -4.26
CA ALA A 173 16.30 -6.51 -4.98
C ALA A 173 17.05 -7.84 -4.98
N THR A 174 16.32 -8.93 -4.76
CA THR A 174 16.78 -10.31 -4.95
C THR A 174 16.15 -10.84 -6.24
N TYR A 175 16.97 -11.38 -7.14
CA TYR A 175 16.54 -11.92 -8.42
C TYR A 175 16.33 -13.45 -8.35
N THR A 176 15.63 -13.98 -9.34
CA THR A 176 15.31 -15.41 -9.47
C THR A 176 16.52 -16.33 -9.61
N ASP A 177 17.67 -15.78 -10.00
CA ASP A 177 18.96 -16.49 -10.01
C ASP A 177 19.73 -16.41 -8.68
N GLY A 178 19.14 -15.79 -7.65
CA GLY A 178 19.73 -15.59 -6.33
C GLY A 178 20.67 -14.38 -6.24
N SER A 179 20.94 -13.68 -7.35
CA SER A 179 21.74 -12.45 -7.31
C SER A 179 20.98 -11.32 -6.62
N THR A 180 21.71 -10.36 -6.06
CA THR A 180 21.14 -9.17 -5.42
C THR A 180 21.66 -7.89 -6.04
N ARG A 181 20.90 -6.80 -5.91
CA ARG A 181 21.29 -5.48 -6.43
C ARG A 181 20.67 -4.36 -5.58
N ASP A 182 21.45 -3.31 -5.32
CA ASP A 182 20.91 -2.05 -4.83
C ASP A 182 20.07 -1.38 -5.94
N VAL A 183 18.79 -1.18 -5.65
CA VAL A 183 17.80 -0.57 -6.55
C VAL A 183 17.21 0.71 -5.96
N THR A 184 17.88 1.31 -4.97
CA THR A 184 17.42 2.53 -4.28
C THR A 184 17.16 3.67 -5.28
N SER A 185 18.11 3.92 -6.20
CA SER A 185 17.96 4.97 -7.23
C SER A 185 17.00 4.61 -8.37
N LEU A 186 16.46 3.39 -8.39
CA LEU A 186 15.43 2.94 -9.33
C LEU A 186 14.08 2.71 -8.65
N SER A 187 14.00 2.86 -7.33
CA SER A 187 12.78 2.68 -6.56
C SER A 187 11.94 3.95 -6.59
N LEU A 188 10.61 3.76 -6.55
CA LEU A 188 9.64 4.81 -6.27
C LEU A 188 9.34 4.82 -4.78
N PHE A 189 9.55 5.95 -4.11
CA PHE A 189 9.29 6.12 -2.70
C PHE A 189 7.99 6.89 -2.42
N GLY A 190 7.37 6.64 -1.27
CA GLY A 190 6.21 7.38 -0.79
C GLY A 190 5.99 7.21 0.71
N THR A 191 5.04 7.97 1.27
CA THR A 191 4.65 7.93 2.67
C THR A 191 3.13 7.87 2.78
N ASN A 192 2.61 7.11 3.74
CA ASN A 192 1.18 7.07 4.05
C ASN A 192 0.73 8.30 4.85
N ASN A 193 1.65 8.98 5.54
CA ASN A 193 1.35 10.17 6.33
C ASN A 193 2.56 11.13 6.38
N PRO A 194 2.59 12.18 5.54
CA PRO A 194 3.69 13.12 5.48
C PRO A 194 3.79 14.04 6.71
N SER A 195 2.76 14.14 7.56
CA SER A 195 2.86 14.93 8.79
C SER A 195 3.73 14.28 9.86
N VAL A 196 3.94 12.95 9.78
CA VAL A 196 4.81 12.19 10.69
C VAL A 196 6.19 12.01 10.07
N ALA A 197 6.28 11.55 8.82
CA ALA A 197 7.55 11.41 8.12
C ALA A 197 7.41 11.51 6.60
N GLU A 198 8.41 12.09 5.96
CA GLU A 198 8.58 12.11 4.51
C GLU A 198 9.78 11.26 4.10
N ILE A 199 9.76 10.76 2.87
CA ILE A 199 10.90 10.09 2.24
C ILE A 199 11.16 10.74 0.89
N ASP A 200 12.42 11.10 0.62
CA ASP A 200 12.81 11.70 -0.65
C ASP A 200 13.11 10.63 -1.74
N PRO A 201 13.28 11.05 -3.02
CA PRO A 201 13.60 10.11 -4.11
C PRO A 201 14.92 9.35 -3.98
N ASN A 202 15.78 9.70 -3.03
CA ASN A 202 17.05 9.05 -2.76
C ASN A 202 16.98 8.08 -1.57
N GLY A 203 15.79 7.91 -0.98
CA GLY A 203 15.59 7.04 0.18
C GLY A 203 15.92 7.71 1.51
N ARG A 204 16.03 9.04 1.58
CA ARG A 204 16.23 9.75 2.85
C ARG A 204 14.89 9.97 3.53
N VAL A 205 14.69 9.29 4.67
CA VAL A 205 13.54 9.49 5.55
C VAL A 205 13.82 10.66 6.48
N THR A 206 12.83 11.55 6.65
CA THR A 206 12.90 12.71 7.55
C THR A 206 11.67 12.73 8.46
N SER A 207 11.89 12.75 9.78
CA SER A 207 10.84 12.95 10.78
C SER A 207 10.25 14.36 10.70
N LYS A 208 8.92 14.47 10.71
CA LYS A 208 8.16 15.71 10.62
C LYS A 208 7.34 16.02 11.87
N GLY A 209 6.94 15.00 12.62
CA GLY A 209 6.13 15.18 13.82
C GLY A 209 5.90 13.88 14.57
N PRO A 210 5.27 13.95 15.76
CA PRO A 210 4.94 12.77 16.53
C PRO A 210 3.83 11.95 15.85
N GLY A 211 3.91 10.64 16.00
CA GLY A 211 2.93 9.71 15.46
C GLY A 211 3.58 8.50 14.81
N ASP A 212 2.77 7.85 13.98
CA ASP A 212 3.06 6.58 13.35
C ASP A 212 2.74 6.68 11.85
N THR A 213 3.64 6.20 11.02
CA THR A 213 3.44 6.11 9.57
C THR A 213 4.26 4.96 8.98
N THR A 214 4.02 4.68 7.70
CA THR A 214 4.87 3.81 6.90
C THR A 214 5.39 4.62 5.71
N VAL A 215 6.70 4.62 5.54
CA VAL A 215 7.31 4.98 4.25
C VAL A 215 7.48 3.70 3.45
N PHE A 216 7.31 3.77 2.15
CA PHE A 216 7.38 2.59 1.30
C PHE A 216 8.26 2.83 0.08
N ALA A 217 8.84 1.74 -0.40
CA ALA A 217 9.57 1.67 -1.65
C ALA A 217 8.88 0.68 -2.58
N ARG A 218 8.78 1.03 -3.84
CA ARG A 218 8.27 0.16 -4.89
C ARG A 218 9.30 0.00 -5.99
N PHE A 219 9.51 -1.25 -6.39
CA PHE A 219 10.40 -1.61 -7.50
C PHE A 219 9.83 -2.85 -8.20
N SER A 220 9.73 -2.79 -9.53
CA SER A 220 9.02 -3.81 -10.31
C SER A 220 7.58 -4.00 -9.77
N ARG A 221 7.19 -5.24 -9.47
CA ARG A 221 5.87 -5.59 -8.91
C ARG A 221 5.80 -5.57 -7.38
N PHE A 222 6.92 -5.37 -6.69
CA PHE A 222 6.99 -5.47 -5.23
C PHE A 222 6.92 -4.10 -4.57
N THR A 223 6.24 -4.05 -3.44
CA THR A 223 6.18 -2.90 -2.54
C THR A 223 6.60 -3.38 -1.16
N VAL A 224 7.54 -2.66 -0.53
CA VAL A 224 7.97 -2.90 0.85
C VAL A 224 7.86 -1.63 1.65
N GLY A 225 7.53 -1.76 2.93
CA GLY A 225 7.39 -0.65 3.86
C GLY A 225 8.46 -0.68 4.94
N ALA A 226 8.87 0.50 5.39
CA ALA A 226 9.53 0.71 6.67
C ALA A 226 8.55 1.44 7.59
N GLU A 227 8.32 0.89 8.77
CA GLU A 227 7.59 1.57 9.84
C GLU A 227 8.42 2.78 10.30
N VAL A 228 7.76 3.93 10.47
CA VAL A 228 8.40 5.14 10.98
C VAL A 228 7.58 5.69 12.13
N ILE A 229 8.23 5.82 13.29
CA ILE A 229 7.63 6.39 14.48
C ILE A 229 8.37 7.67 14.84
N GLY A 230 7.63 8.77 14.85
CA GLY A 230 8.06 10.00 15.50
C GLY A 230 7.56 9.98 16.94
N LEU A 231 8.46 9.97 17.91
CA LEU A 231 8.07 10.00 19.32
C LEU A 231 7.72 11.43 19.74
N PRO A 232 6.66 11.63 20.54
CA PRO A 232 6.47 12.89 21.24
C PRO A 232 7.59 13.08 22.29
N PRO A 233 7.79 14.31 22.78
CA PRO A 233 8.70 14.56 23.90
C PRO A 233 8.43 13.60 25.06
N SER A 234 9.49 13.07 25.68
CA SER A 234 9.36 12.11 26.80
C SER A 234 8.93 12.75 28.12
N GLU A 235 8.91 14.08 28.20
CA GLU A 235 8.69 14.81 29.44
C GLU A 235 7.27 14.55 29.98
N GLY A 236 7.19 14.00 31.20
CA GLY A 236 5.92 13.76 31.88
C GLY A 236 5.16 12.50 31.46
N PHE A 237 5.67 11.71 30.51
CA PHE A 237 5.03 10.44 30.16
C PHE A 237 5.24 9.39 31.26
N VAL A 238 4.13 8.88 31.80
CA VAL A 238 4.11 7.76 32.75
C VAL A 238 3.12 6.73 32.23
N TRP A 239 3.60 5.50 32.06
CA TRP A 239 2.74 4.40 31.66
C TRP A 239 1.88 3.91 32.84
N PRO A 240 0.54 3.92 32.74
CA PRO A 240 -0.33 3.62 33.88
C PRO A 240 -0.47 2.12 34.21
N ASN A 241 0.12 1.22 33.41
CA ASN A 241 -0.04 -0.25 33.54
C ASN A 241 -1.52 -0.70 33.71
N PRO A 242 -2.40 -0.39 32.73
CA PRO A 242 -3.79 -0.81 32.80
C PRO A 242 -3.93 -2.34 32.69
N PRO A 243 -5.01 -2.93 33.21
CA PRO A 243 -5.25 -4.37 33.12
C PRO A 243 -5.50 -4.81 31.67
N GLU A 244 -4.88 -5.92 31.26
CA GLU A 244 -5.18 -6.61 29.99
C GLU A 244 -6.37 -7.56 30.18
N ASN A 245 -7.48 -7.33 29.49
CA ASN A 245 -8.66 -8.20 29.55
C ASN A 245 -8.61 -9.32 28.50
N ASN A 246 -7.91 -9.07 27.39
CA ASN A 246 -7.71 -10.04 26.32
C ASN A 246 -6.42 -9.74 25.53
N PHE A 247 -6.14 -10.55 24.49
CA PHE A 247 -4.93 -10.39 23.68
C PHE A 247 -4.91 -9.11 22.83
N ILE A 248 -6.07 -8.52 22.52
CA ILE A 248 -6.18 -7.26 21.77
C ILE A 248 -5.68 -6.11 22.64
N ASP A 249 -6.04 -6.09 23.93
CA ASP A 249 -5.55 -5.08 24.88
C ASP A 249 -4.02 -5.06 24.91
N ARG A 250 -3.37 -6.23 24.95
CA ARG A 250 -1.91 -6.34 24.86
C ARG A 250 -1.35 -5.67 23.62
N LEU A 251 -1.88 -6.00 22.44
CA LEU A 251 -1.41 -5.45 21.17
C LEU A 251 -1.60 -3.92 21.10
N VAL A 252 -2.73 -3.42 21.60
CA VAL A 252 -3.02 -1.98 21.68
C VAL A 252 -2.07 -1.30 22.66
N TYR A 253 -1.85 -1.88 23.83
CA TYR A 253 -0.99 -1.33 24.88
C TYR A 253 0.47 -1.30 24.49
N GLU A 254 0.98 -2.35 23.84
CA GLU A 254 2.32 -2.37 23.27
C GLU A 254 2.51 -1.21 22.28
N ARG A 255 1.52 -0.95 21.42
CA ARG A 255 1.58 0.18 20.48
C ARG A 255 1.53 1.54 21.17
N LEU A 256 0.57 1.75 22.06
CA LEU A 256 0.41 3.01 22.79
C LEU A 256 1.65 3.32 23.64
N HIS A 257 2.23 2.31 24.30
CA HIS A 257 3.46 2.45 25.05
C HIS A 257 4.64 2.85 24.14
N LYS A 258 4.79 2.19 22.97
CA LYS A 258 5.81 2.55 21.96
C LYS A 258 5.67 4.00 21.52
N LEU A 259 4.44 4.49 21.36
CA LEU A 259 4.13 5.86 20.94
C LEU A 259 4.14 6.89 22.08
N ARG A 260 4.40 6.48 23.33
CA ARG A 260 4.30 7.31 24.54
C ARG A 260 2.92 7.96 24.70
N ILE A 261 1.87 7.21 24.42
CA ILE A 261 0.47 7.61 24.57
C ILE A 261 -0.12 6.81 25.73
N ALA A 262 -0.65 7.50 26.75
CA ALA A 262 -1.37 6.82 27.83
C ALA A 262 -2.76 6.38 27.32
N PRO A 263 -3.21 5.15 27.62
CA PRO A 263 -4.56 4.72 27.28
C PRO A 263 -5.60 5.63 27.95
N SER A 264 -6.71 5.88 27.25
CA SER A 264 -7.81 6.65 27.82
C SER A 264 -8.48 5.90 28.97
N GLU A 265 -9.04 6.65 29.92
CA GLU A 265 -9.83 6.09 31.01
C GLU A 265 -11.09 5.38 30.47
N ILE A 266 -11.62 4.45 31.27
CA ILE A 266 -12.89 3.80 30.98
C ILE A 266 -14.00 4.85 31.01
N CYS A 267 -14.75 4.97 29.92
CA CYS A 267 -15.87 5.89 29.84
C CYS A 267 -17.04 5.49 30.76
N ASP A 268 -17.87 6.46 31.12
CA ASP A 268 -19.12 6.25 31.85
C ASP A 268 -20.16 5.46 31.03
N ASP A 269 -21.22 4.99 31.70
CA ASP A 269 -22.23 4.11 31.11
C ASP A 269 -23.05 4.78 30.00
N GLU A 270 -23.35 6.07 30.11
CA GLU A 270 -24.10 6.81 29.10
C GLU A 270 -23.27 6.99 27.83
N THR A 271 -22.00 7.37 27.99
CA THR A 271 -21.03 7.43 26.90
C THR A 271 -20.82 6.07 26.25
N PHE A 272 -20.70 5.01 27.05
CA PHE A 272 -20.55 3.64 26.55
C PHE A 272 -21.76 3.23 25.70
N LEU A 273 -22.98 3.35 26.24
CA LEU A 273 -24.19 2.91 25.56
C LEU A 273 -24.36 3.66 24.23
N ARG A 274 -24.16 4.98 24.22
CA ARG A 274 -24.24 5.77 22.99
C ARG A 274 -23.23 5.32 21.94
N ARG A 275 -21.98 5.04 22.32
CA ARG A 275 -20.93 4.61 21.38
C ARG A 275 -21.24 3.22 20.82
N ILE A 276 -21.53 2.27 21.70
CA ILE A 276 -21.70 0.88 21.29
C ILE A 276 -22.94 0.67 20.39
N THR A 277 -24.04 1.41 20.60
CA THR A 277 -25.19 1.35 19.69
C THR A 277 -24.92 2.02 18.35
N LEU A 278 -24.14 3.10 18.32
CA LEU A 278 -23.73 3.72 17.06
C LEU A 278 -22.79 2.80 16.28
N ASP A 279 -21.84 2.17 16.95
CA ASP A 279 -20.83 1.32 16.33
C ASP A 279 -21.41 -0.03 15.86
N LEU A 280 -22.35 -0.63 16.60
CA LEU A 280 -22.89 -1.96 16.28
C LEU A 280 -24.26 -1.93 15.61
N ALA A 281 -25.09 -0.91 15.84
CA ALA A 281 -26.46 -0.85 15.30
C ALA A 281 -26.68 0.36 14.37
N ALA A 282 -25.65 1.18 14.11
CA ALA A 282 -25.73 2.39 13.28
C ALA A 282 -26.86 3.37 13.67
N ARG A 283 -27.25 3.38 14.95
CA ARG A 283 -28.31 4.24 15.48
C ARG A 283 -28.02 4.67 16.93
N PRO A 284 -28.61 5.79 17.40
CA PRO A 284 -28.60 6.10 18.83
C PRO A 284 -29.40 5.03 19.62
N PRO A 285 -29.15 4.91 20.94
CA PRO A 285 -29.98 4.07 21.78
C PRO A 285 -31.42 4.60 21.79
N THR A 286 -32.38 3.69 21.82
CA THR A 286 -33.77 4.04 22.10
C THR A 286 -33.93 4.50 23.54
N VAL A 287 -35.01 5.22 23.83
CA VAL A 287 -35.32 5.66 25.20
C VAL A 287 -35.43 4.46 26.15
N GLN A 288 -36.06 3.38 25.69
CA GLN A 288 -36.22 2.16 26.48
C GLN A 288 -34.87 1.47 26.76
N GLU A 289 -34.02 1.27 25.74
CA GLU A 289 -32.69 0.69 25.94
C GLU A 289 -31.85 1.52 26.93
N TYR A 290 -31.97 2.85 26.86
CA TYR A 290 -31.29 3.75 27.79
C TYR A 290 -31.78 3.55 29.23
N GLU A 291 -33.10 3.61 29.45
CA GLU A 291 -33.69 3.47 30.78
C GLU A 291 -33.35 2.11 31.41
N GLU A 292 -33.44 1.04 30.63
CA GLU A 292 -33.13 -0.32 31.08
C GLU A 292 -31.63 -0.47 31.42
N PHE A 293 -30.73 0.03 30.56
CA PHE A 293 -29.28 -0.09 30.78
C PHE A 293 -28.77 0.75 31.96
N MET A 294 -29.37 1.93 32.18
CA MET A 294 -29.03 2.79 33.33
C MET A 294 -29.57 2.23 34.64
N ALA A 295 -30.70 1.52 34.60
CA ALA A 295 -31.28 0.90 35.78
C ALA A 295 -30.60 -0.43 36.18
N ASP A 296 -29.89 -1.08 35.26
CA ASP A 296 -29.20 -2.36 35.50
C ASP A 296 -27.93 -2.16 36.36
N PRO A 297 -27.87 -2.76 37.58
CA PRO A 297 -26.69 -2.67 38.45
C PRO A 297 -25.66 -3.78 38.20
N SER A 298 -25.90 -4.70 37.25
CA SER A 298 -25.05 -5.87 37.05
C SER A 298 -23.67 -5.48 36.54
N GLU A 299 -22.62 -6.11 37.07
CA GLU A 299 -21.22 -5.84 36.68
C GLU A 299 -20.92 -6.21 35.22
N ASP A 300 -21.65 -7.18 34.66
CA ASP A 300 -21.51 -7.69 33.29
C ASP A 300 -22.46 -7.04 32.27
N LYS A 301 -23.24 -6.02 32.66
CA LYS A 301 -24.25 -5.39 31.78
C LYS A 301 -23.69 -4.89 30.45
N ARG A 302 -22.43 -4.41 30.44
CA ARG A 302 -21.75 -3.95 29.22
C ARG A 302 -21.48 -5.10 28.25
N ALA A 303 -20.99 -6.23 28.75
CA ALA A 303 -20.75 -7.43 27.94
C ALA A 303 -22.07 -7.95 27.36
N ARG A 304 -23.12 -8.06 28.18
CA ARG A 304 -24.44 -8.48 27.71
C ARG A 304 -25.02 -7.57 26.64
N LYS A 305 -24.88 -6.25 26.79
CA LYS A 305 -25.36 -5.29 25.78
C LYS A 305 -24.59 -5.42 24.46
N ILE A 306 -23.29 -5.73 24.51
CA ILE A 306 -22.50 -6.03 23.29
C ILE A 306 -23.05 -7.28 22.62
N ASP A 307 -23.25 -8.37 23.35
CA ASP A 307 -23.77 -9.64 22.79
C ASP A 307 -25.17 -9.47 22.20
N GLU A 308 -26.04 -8.71 22.89
CA GLU A 308 -27.38 -8.37 22.41
C GLU A 308 -27.34 -7.60 21.08
N LEU A 309 -26.46 -6.59 20.98
CA LEU A 309 -26.32 -5.79 19.75
C LEU A 309 -25.72 -6.63 18.61
N LEU A 310 -24.70 -7.46 18.87
CA LEU A 310 -24.12 -8.35 17.85
C LEU A 310 -25.11 -9.40 17.32
N ALA A 311 -26.11 -9.76 18.13
CA ALA A 311 -27.19 -10.67 17.75
C ALA A 311 -28.39 -9.96 17.08
N SER A 312 -28.39 -8.63 17.02
CA SER A 312 -29.52 -7.84 16.51
C SER A 312 -29.63 -7.86 14.97
N GLU A 313 -30.85 -7.60 14.49
CA GLU A 313 -31.10 -7.33 13.07
C GLU A 313 -30.40 -6.04 12.62
N ASP A 314 -30.34 -5.02 13.48
CA ASP A 314 -29.65 -3.75 13.19
C ASP A 314 -28.17 -3.98 12.84
N PHE A 315 -27.47 -4.84 13.61
CA PHE A 315 -26.08 -5.20 13.32
C PHE A 315 -25.97 -5.95 11.99
N THR A 316 -26.88 -6.88 11.73
CA THR A 316 -26.91 -7.66 10.48
C THR A 316 -27.08 -6.74 9.27
N ASP A 317 -28.05 -5.83 9.31
CA ASP A 317 -28.33 -4.90 8.23
C ASP A 317 -27.20 -3.88 8.04
N TYR A 318 -26.65 -3.35 9.13
CA TYR A 318 -25.52 -2.42 9.07
C TYR A 318 -24.28 -3.06 8.42
N MET A 319 -23.91 -4.26 8.88
CA MET A 319 -22.77 -5.00 8.34
C MET A 319 -22.99 -5.39 6.87
N THR A 320 -24.21 -5.76 6.50
CA THR A 320 -24.58 -6.04 5.11
C THR A 320 -24.40 -4.80 4.23
N ALA A 321 -24.83 -3.63 4.71
CA ALA A 321 -24.64 -2.37 3.98
C ALA A 321 -23.16 -2.03 3.78
N LEU A 322 -22.32 -2.19 4.80
CA LEU A 322 -20.86 -1.99 4.69
C LEU A 322 -20.24 -2.93 3.65
N TRP A 323 -20.58 -4.22 3.70
CA TRP A 323 -20.09 -5.19 2.73
C TRP A 323 -20.62 -4.94 1.32
N GLY A 324 -21.87 -4.49 1.18
CA GLY A 324 -22.46 -4.08 -0.08
C GLY A 324 -21.68 -2.95 -0.74
N GLU A 325 -21.28 -1.94 0.03
CA GLU A 325 -20.44 -0.83 -0.46
C GLU A 325 -19.05 -1.31 -0.86
N LEU A 326 -18.39 -2.13 -0.02
CA LEU A 326 -17.07 -2.69 -0.31
C LEU A 326 -17.05 -3.56 -1.57
N CYS A 327 -18.09 -4.38 -1.76
CA CYS A 327 -18.28 -5.21 -2.94
C CYS A 327 -18.79 -4.40 -4.15
N ARG A 328 -19.03 -3.09 -3.98
CA ARG A 328 -19.60 -2.20 -5.00
C ARG A 328 -20.89 -2.73 -5.60
N ILE A 329 -21.77 -3.29 -4.76
CA ILE A 329 -23.10 -3.71 -5.19
C ILE A 329 -23.85 -2.47 -5.66
N ASN A 330 -24.03 -2.36 -6.97
CA ASN A 330 -24.78 -1.28 -7.58
C ASN A 330 -25.91 -1.87 -8.44
N SER A 331 -27.06 -1.22 -8.39
CA SER A 331 -28.19 -1.56 -9.24
C SER A 331 -28.33 -0.62 -10.44
N GLN A 332 -27.49 0.42 -10.50
CA GLN A 332 -27.44 1.38 -11.59
C GLN A 332 -26.12 1.17 -12.33
N ASP A 333 -26.18 0.50 -13.47
CA ASP A 333 -25.04 0.52 -14.37
C ASP A 333 -24.84 1.92 -14.95
N TYR A 334 -23.61 2.21 -15.38
CA TYR A 334 -23.33 3.23 -16.40
C TYR A 334 -24.05 2.98 -17.74
N THR A 335 -24.72 1.82 -17.92
CA THR A 335 -25.40 1.36 -19.14
C THR A 335 -26.92 1.32 -19.08
N GLY A 336 -27.55 1.59 -17.92
CA GLY A 336 -29.00 1.81 -17.79
C GLY A 336 -29.92 0.63 -18.16
N ARG A 337 -29.53 -0.62 -17.92
CA ARG A 337 -30.40 -1.78 -18.17
C ARG A 337 -31.30 -2.11 -16.97
N ALA A 338 -32.50 -2.62 -17.22
CA ALA A 338 -33.51 -2.88 -16.18
C ALA A 338 -33.28 -4.18 -15.38
N ASP A 339 -32.42 -5.08 -15.89
CA ASP A 339 -32.06 -6.34 -15.24
C ASP A 339 -31.05 -6.18 -14.11
N SER A 340 -30.38 -5.02 -13.96
CA SER A 340 -29.33 -4.76 -12.96
C SER A 340 -29.81 -4.76 -11.50
N HIS A 341 -31.08 -4.46 -11.23
CA HIS A 341 -31.63 -4.48 -9.86
C HIS A 341 -31.75 -5.89 -9.28
N LYS A 342 -32.13 -6.87 -10.10
CA LYS A 342 -32.32 -8.25 -9.65
C LYS A 342 -31.01 -8.93 -9.16
N PRO A 343 -29.89 -8.91 -9.90
CA PRO A 343 -28.64 -9.49 -9.45
C PRO A 343 -28.02 -8.69 -8.29
N ALA A 344 -28.16 -7.36 -8.28
CA ALA A 344 -27.71 -6.55 -7.14
C ALA A 344 -28.45 -6.94 -5.84
N ASN A 345 -29.78 -7.06 -5.90
CA ASN A 345 -30.57 -7.49 -4.75
C ASN A 345 -30.25 -8.94 -4.35
N ALA A 346 -30.07 -9.85 -5.31
CA ALA A 346 -29.72 -11.24 -5.02
C ALA A 346 -28.37 -11.34 -4.31
N PHE A 347 -27.36 -10.58 -4.76
CA PHE A 347 -26.06 -10.56 -4.11
C PHE A 347 -26.11 -9.88 -2.73
N TYR A 348 -26.86 -8.78 -2.60
CA TYR A 348 -27.08 -8.13 -1.30
C TYR A 348 -27.75 -9.07 -0.29
N SER A 349 -28.83 -9.75 -0.68
CA SER A 349 -29.50 -10.75 0.16
C SER A 349 -28.57 -11.89 0.53
N TRP A 350 -27.78 -12.40 -0.43
CA TRP A 350 -26.80 -13.43 -0.13
C TRP A 350 -25.79 -12.98 0.92
N ILE A 351 -25.19 -11.78 0.79
CA ILE A 351 -24.28 -11.22 1.81
C ILE A 351 -25.00 -11.13 3.16
N ARG A 352 -26.25 -10.66 3.18
CA ARG A 352 -27.04 -10.56 4.42
C ARG A 352 -27.16 -11.90 5.13
N ASP A 353 -27.51 -12.95 4.40
CA ASP A 353 -27.61 -14.31 4.93
C ASP A 353 -26.25 -14.76 5.51
N GLN A 354 -25.14 -14.44 4.84
CA GLN A 354 -23.80 -14.78 5.33
C GLN A 354 -23.44 -14.05 6.64
N VAL A 355 -23.88 -12.79 6.79
CA VAL A 355 -23.71 -12.01 8.03
C VAL A 355 -24.55 -12.63 9.13
N GLU A 356 -25.83 -12.87 8.87
CA GLU A 356 -26.79 -13.35 9.86
C GLU A 356 -26.36 -14.70 10.45
N GLU A 357 -25.98 -15.63 9.57
CA GLU A 357 -25.50 -16.98 9.91
C GLU A 357 -24.11 -16.99 10.56
N ASP A 358 -23.41 -15.84 10.57
CA ASP A 358 -22.02 -15.71 11.03
C ASP A 358 -21.10 -16.76 10.37
N ARG A 359 -21.14 -16.86 9.03
CA ARG A 359 -20.35 -17.86 8.31
C ARG A 359 -18.84 -17.56 8.38
N PRO A 360 -17.97 -18.59 8.35
CA PRO A 360 -16.53 -18.39 8.21
C PRO A 360 -16.19 -17.62 6.93
N PHE A 361 -15.44 -16.54 7.06
CA PHE A 361 -15.15 -15.64 5.95
C PHE A 361 -14.31 -16.27 4.85
N ASP A 362 -13.42 -17.21 5.20
CA ASP A 362 -12.65 -17.97 4.23
C ASP A 362 -13.56 -18.79 3.29
N GLU A 363 -14.67 -19.33 3.82
CA GLU A 363 -15.69 -19.98 3.00
C GLU A 363 -16.46 -18.98 2.14
N VAL A 364 -16.86 -17.83 2.71
CA VAL A 364 -17.56 -16.75 1.97
C VAL A 364 -16.72 -16.27 0.79
N VAL A 365 -15.43 -16.02 1.01
CA VAL A 365 -14.49 -15.62 -0.05
C VAL A 365 -14.30 -16.73 -1.08
N ALA A 366 -14.19 -17.99 -0.66
CA ALA A 366 -14.09 -19.12 -1.58
C ALA A 366 -15.34 -19.23 -2.48
N ASP A 367 -16.53 -19.09 -1.90
CA ASP A 367 -17.81 -19.10 -2.63
C ASP A 367 -17.85 -17.92 -3.64
N MET A 368 -17.46 -16.71 -3.21
CA MET A 368 -17.40 -15.53 -4.10
C MET A 368 -16.41 -15.73 -5.26
N ALA A 369 -15.22 -16.28 -4.99
CA ALA A 369 -14.17 -16.48 -5.99
C ALA A 369 -14.49 -17.61 -6.99
N THR A 370 -15.32 -18.57 -6.59
CA THR A 370 -15.68 -19.74 -7.40
C THR A 370 -17.07 -19.67 -8.01
N ALA A 371 -17.82 -18.58 -7.75
CA ALA A 371 -19.16 -18.37 -8.26
C ALA A 371 -19.21 -18.47 -9.80
N VAL A 372 -20.13 -19.29 -10.30
CA VAL A 372 -20.48 -19.39 -11.72
C VAL A 372 -21.84 -18.73 -11.88
N GLY A 373 -21.86 -17.56 -12.51
CA GLY A 373 -23.05 -16.71 -12.67
C GLY A 373 -24.16 -17.31 -13.52
#